data_AF-A0AAD3Y948-F1
#
_entry.id   AF-A0AAD3Y948-F1
#
_cell.length_a   1.000
_cell.length_b   1.000
_cell.length_c   1.000
_cell.angle_alpha   90.00
_cell.angle_beta   90.00
_cell.angle_gamma   90.00
#
_symmetry.space_group_name_H-M   'P 1'
#
loop_
_entity.id
_entity.type
_entity.pdbx_description
1 polymer ?
#
loop_
_entity_poly.entity_id
_entity_poly.type
_entity_poly.pdbx_seq_one_letter_code
_entity_poly.pdbx_strand_id
1 'polypeptide(L)'
;MFCTGSTAACIVHGLKALRALLPEPRAVTGPDFGLGLLLVSLHILALLPAPTRGWRLTRAALGPLIGAAWAYLGYVPIMRTPQERWGGNLLFWFFAARAIEHLVVFTPEFEVYRLRPVTSRTESKGRRGLEPEPIPQPWTWAKLGWAASLWWSWRGIGWNFAAPLTESQASEPFTRDTPRWHHIRCRLLHLLGVYVLDSLAAIYMHVRMPQFFIAHTLKYAELTTGQRAAVSIATVARIIASVNLSHLQLGLAAVAVGGVFGLKGEVWEPWGWPSMFGSIKDIWRNPGVNYVWAKAWNQYNRRTYHIWAWVGLGEGVLGLPSSGLQLNRHAVARPSSVSVPVLSGATKRRSRPVLSGNISPNVTTPPVSGSSSSTLEFELKSVGISTAQLGPPTPPTSPPPTPGRAGMWANLVKSVLVFTLSGLYHDISSVLVLLDTLGRGENINPWHVLTLSPFFLVQPLAIATEALLVPRYRVIRRKRGIPRHGKSPLLALVERSVGFACVWLWLGWSAGFFVEGMARLGVWRVWEATPLDWNVSLFVPIWNAVM
;
A
#
# COMPACT_ATOMS: atom_id res chain seq x y z
N MET A 1 3.10 -42.57 1.27
CA MET A 1 4.50 -42.46 1.76
C MET A 1 4.61 -41.16 2.54
N PHE A 2 4.28 -41.17 3.84
CA PHE A 2 4.34 -39.97 4.67
C PHE A 2 5.76 -39.84 5.21
N CYS A 3 6.47 -38.78 4.83
CA CYS A 3 7.82 -38.51 5.34
C CYS A 3 7.78 -38.40 6.87
N THR A 4 8.43 -39.34 7.55
CA THR A 4 8.69 -39.30 9.00
C THR A 4 9.84 -38.34 9.36
N GLY A 5 10.27 -37.50 8.42
CA GLY A 5 11.30 -36.48 8.64
C GLY A 5 10.77 -35.32 9.50
N SER A 6 11.66 -34.70 10.27
CA SER A 6 11.31 -33.47 11.00
C SER A 6 10.83 -32.39 10.04
N THR A 7 9.82 -31.60 10.41
CA THR A 7 9.26 -30.49 9.60
C THR A 7 10.36 -29.59 9.00
N ALA A 8 11.44 -29.39 9.76
CA ALA A 8 12.63 -28.68 9.34
C ALA A 8 13.29 -29.28 8.08
N ALA A 9 13.48 -30.60 8.04
CA ALA A 9 14.07 -31.29 6.90
C ALA A 9 13.19 -31.16 5.64
N CYS A 10 11.87 -31.25 5.79
CA CYS A 10 10.92 -31.07 4.69
C CYS A 10 10.99 -29.66 4.09
N ILE A 11 11.10 -28.61 4.93
CA ILE A 11 11.24 -27.23 4.45
C ILE A 11 12.55 -27.06 3.68
N VAL A 12 13.68 -27.52 4.21
CA VAL A 12 14.99 -27.40 3.52
C VAL A 12 14.96 -28.17 2.19
N HIS A 13 14.41 -29.38 2.17
CA HIS A 13 14.25 -30.16 0.94
C HIS A 13 13.38 -29.42 -0.08
N GLY A 14 12.25 -28.84 0.36
CA GLY A 14 11.38 -28.02 -0.48
C GLY A 14 12.10 -26.80 -1.07
N LEU A 15 12.92 -26.10 -0.29
CA LEU A 15 13.70 -24.96 -0.76
C LEU A 15 14.78 -25.38 -1.78
N LYS A 16 15.45 -26.52 -1.56
CA LYS A 16 16.41 -27.09 -2.53
C LYS A 16 15.72 -27.47 -3.84
N ALA A 17 14.56 -28.12 -3.76
CA ALA A 17 13.76 -28.46 -4.93
C ALA A 17 13.30 -27.20 -5.68
N LEU A 18 12.81 -26.19 -4.96
CA LEU A 18 12.43 -24.90 -5.54
C LEU A 18 13.62 -24.24 -6.24
N ARG A 19 14.80 -24.18 -5.60
CA ARG A 19 16.02 -23.64 -6.21
C ARG A 19 16.38 -24.37 -7.50
N ALA A 20 16.28 -25.69 -7.53
CA ALA A 20 16.59 -26.50 -8.71
C ALA A 20 15.62 -26.28 -9.88
N LEU A 21 14.39 -25.84 -9.61
CA LEU A 21 13.38 -25.51 -10.63
C LEU A 21 13.51 -24.09 -11.18
N LEU A 22 14.20 -23.21 -10.47
CA LEU A 22 14.33 -21.81 -10.84
C LEU A 22 15.61 -21.56 -11.66
N PRO A 23 15.64 -20.55 -12.56
CA PRO A 23 16.84 -20.21 -13.31
C PRO A 23 18.01 -19.86 -12.39
N GLU A 24 19.24 -20.15 -12.80
CA GLU A 24 20.39 -19.77 -11.96
C GLU A 24 20.48 -18.24 -11.80
N PRO A 25 20.54 -17.72 -10.55
CA PRO A 25 20.73 -16.30 -10.32
C PRO A 25 22.07 -15.84 -10.90
N ARG A 26 22.08 -14.67 -11.55
CA ARG A 26 23.27 -14.09 -12.21
C ARG A 26 23.42 -12.61 -11.90
N ALA A 27 24.58 -12.04 -12.17
CA ALA A 27 24.78 -10.59 -12.06
C ALA A 27 23.79 -9.81 -12.93
N VAL A 28 23.42 -8.60 -12.48
CA VAL A 28 22.59 -7.67 -13.24
C VAL A 28 23.30 -7.27 -14.54
N THR A 29 22.55 -7.27 -15.64
CA THR A 29 23.03 -6.93 -16.99
C THR A 29 22.17 -5.82 -17.60
N GLY A 30 22.66 -5.15 -18.65
CA GLY A 30 21.90 -4.16 -19.43
C GLY A 30 20.50 -4.64 -19.85
N PRO A 31 20.33 -5.87 -20.36
CA PRO A 31 19.03 -6.44 -20.70
C PRO A 31 18.01 -6.47 -19.54
N ASP A 32 18.44 -6.58 -18.28
CA ASP A 32 17.52 -6.59 -17.14
C ASP A 32 16.86 -5.20 -16.96
N PHE A 33 17.64 -4.14 -17.16
CA PHE A 33 17.12 -2.76 -17.17
C PHE A 33 16.19 -2.53 -18.37
N GLY A 34 16.58 -3.02 -19.55
CA GLY A 34 15.75 -2.96 -20.75
C GLY A 34 14.40 -3.67 -20.56
N LEU A 35 14.41 -4.86 -19.97
CA LEU A 35 13.20 -5.59 -19.62
C LEU A 35 12.34 -4.81 -18.63
N GLY A 36 12.93 -4.28 -17.55
CA GLY A 36 12.21 -3.44 -16.59
C GLY A 36 11.50 -2.25 -17.24
N LEU A 37 12.21 -1.50 -18.10
CA LEU A 37 11.64 -0.36 -18.84
C LEU A 37 10.54 -0.80 -19.82
N LEU A 38 10.72 -1.94 -20.49
CA LEU A 38 9.72 -2.52 -21.37
C LEU A 38 8.45 -2.89 -20.59
N LEU A 39 8.57 -3.55 -19.43
CA LEU A 39 7.43 -3.93 -18.61
C LEU A 39 6.63 -2.71 -18.14
N VAL A 40 7.32 -1.65 -17.70
CA VAL A 40 6.65 -0.38 -17.35
C VAL A 40 5.93 0.21 -18.56
N SER A 41 6.59 0.24 -19.72
CA SER A 41 6.01 0.79 -20.95
C SER A 41 4.78 -0.01 -21.39
N LEU A 42 4.87 -1.34 -21.42
CA LEU A 42 3.75 -2.24 -21.74
C LEU A 42 2.59 -2.05 -20.77
N HIS A 43 2.87 -1.92 -19.47
CA HIS A 43 1.84 -1.65 -18.46
C HIS A 43 1.11 -0.34 -18.74
N ILE A 44 1.85 0.75 -18.99
CA ILE A 44 1.29 2.07 -19.30
C ILE A 44 0.48 2.03 -20.60
N LEU A 45 1.02 1.42 -21.65
CA LEU A 45 0.36 1.30 -22.94
C LEU A 45 -0.92 0.49 -22.87
N ALA A 46 -0.95 -0.58 -22.05
CA ALA A 46 -2.15 -1.38 -21.83
C ALA A 46 -3.29 -0.58 -21.18
N LEU A 47 -2.99 0.55 -20.52
CA LEU A 47 -3.98 1.45 -19.92
C LEU A 47 -4.47 2.57 -20.86
N LEU A 48 -3.87 2.74 -22.05
CA LEU A 48 -4.32 3.76 -23.02
C LEU A 48 -5.71 3.50 -23.63
N PRO A 49 -6.07 2.26 -24.01
CA PRO A 49 -7.37 2.00 -24.61
C PRO A 49 -8.51 2.20 -23.61
N ALA A 50 -9.72 2.41 -24.14
CA ALA A 50 -10.93 2.35 -23.32
C ALA A 50 -11.09 0.96 -22.69
N PRO A 51 -11.66 0.84 -21.47
CA PRO A 51 -11.88 -0.44 -20.80
C PRO A 51 -13.07 -1.23 -21.40
N THR A 52 -13.08 -1.41 -22.72
CA THR A 52 -14.06 -2.26 -23.42
C THR A 52 -13.84 -3.73 -23.06
N ARG A 53 -14.84 -4.59 -23.30
CA ARG A 53 -14.72 -6.04 -23.01
C ARG A 53 -13.48 -6.67 -23.66
N GLY A 54 -13.21 -6.33 -24.92
CA GLY A 54 -12.02 -6.83 -25.65
C GLY A 54 -10.71 -6.41 -24.98
N TRP A 55 -10.57 -5.11 -24.67
CA TRP A 55 -9.36 -4.62 -24.02
C TRP A 55 -9.18 -5.14 -22.59
N ARG A 56 -10.27 -5.38 -21.86
CA ARG A 56 -10.19 -6.02 -20.54
C ARG A 56 -9.66 -7.45 -20.64
N LEU A 57 -10.03 -8.22 -21.67
CA LEU A 57 -9.46 -9.54 -21.91
C LEU A 57 -7.97 -9.46 -22.28
N THR A 58 -7.59 -8.52 -23.13
CA THR A 58 -6.17 -8.28 -23.47
C THR A 58 -5.36 -7.93 -22.23
N ARG A 59 -5.84 -7.01 -21.39
CA ARG A 59 -5.20 -6.65 -20.11
C ARG A 59 -5.14 -7.85 -19.16
N ALA A 60 -6.20 -8.68 -19.11
CA ALA A 60 -6.24 -9.89 -18.29
C ALA A 60 -5.19 -10.94 -18.72
N ALA A 61 -4.87 -11.03 -20.01
CA ALA A 61 -3.80 -11.88 -20.51
C ALA A 61 -2.40 -11.27 -20.26
N LEU A 62 -2.25 -9.95 -20.42
CA LEU A 62 -0.97 -9.25 -20.21
C LEU A 62 -0.56 -9.18 -18.75
N GLY A 63 -1.51 -8.98 -17.83
CA GLY A 63 -1.24 -8.81 -16.40
C GLY A 63 -0.38 -9.92 -15.78
N PRO A 64 -0.75 -11.20 -15.93
CA PRO A 64 0.05 -12.33 -15.44
C PRO A 64 1.44 -12.41 -16.10
N LEU A 65 1.56 -12.11 -17.39
CA LEU A 65 2.85 -12.12 -18.10
C LEU A 65 3.79 -11.03 -17.57
N ILE A 66 3.28 -9.80 -17.42
CA ILE A 66 4.04 -8.69 -16.83
C ILE A 66 4.39 -9.01 -15.37
N GLY A 67 3.44 -9.57 -14.62
CA GLY A 67 3.67 -9.98 -13.23
C GLY A 67 4.75 -11.04 -13.07
N ALA A 68 4.73 -12.08 -13.92
CA ALA A 68 5.75 -13.12 -13.94
C ALA A 68 7.12 -12.58 -14.34
N ALA A 69 7.19 -11.65 -15.30
CA ALA A 69 8.44 -11.00 -15.69
C ALA A 69 9.02 -10.12 -14.56
N TRP A 70 8.17 -9.44 -13.78
CA TRP A 70 8.63 -8.75 -12.56
C TRP A 70 9.15 -9.73 -11.51
N ALA A 71 8.46 -10.85 -11.27
CA ALA A 71 8.95 -11.88 -10.36
C ALA A 71 10.30 -12.47 -10.83
N TYR A 72 10.49 -12.65 -12.14
CA TYR A 72 11.77 -13.01 -12.74
C TYR A 72 12.86 -11.97 -12.43
N LEU A 73 12.58 -10.67 -12.62
CA LEU A 73 13.52 -9.59 -12.29
C LEU A 73 13.81 -9.46 -10.78
N GLY A 74 12.89 -9.91 -9.93
CA GLY A 74 13.14 -10.02 -8.48
C GLY A 74 14.03 -11.18 -8.10
N TYR A 75 14.04 -12.25 -8.91
CA TYR A 75 14.74 -13.49 -8.60
C TYR A 75 16.08 -13.66 -9.33
N VAL A 76 16.16 -13.46 -10.65
CA VAL A 76 17.35 -13.83 -11.41
C VAL A 76 18.51 -12.84 -11.23
N PRO A 77 18.31 -11.51 -11.37
CA PRO A 77 19.38 -10.54 -11.18
C PRO A 77 19.79 -10.44 -9.70
N ILE A 78 20.98 -10.89 -9.36
CA ILE A 78 21.59 -10.74 -8.04
C ILE A 78 22.01 -9.27 -7.90
N MET A 79 21.45 -8.59 -6.89
CA MET A 79 21.80 -7.20 -6.54
C MET A 79 23.21 -7.12 -5.95
N ARG A 80 23.69 -5.96 -5.49
CA ARG A 80 25.07 -5.86 -4.98
C ARG A 80 25.20 -6.31 -3.53
N THR A 81 24.13 -6.19 -2.75
CA THR A 81 24.13 -6.53 -1.33
C THR A 81 22.88 -7.36 -0.96
N PRO A 82 22.92 -8.14 0.14
CA PRO A 82 21.73 -8.83 0.65
C PRO A 82 20.57 -7.86 0.97
N GLN A 83 20.89 -6.65 1.42
CA GLN A 83 19.92 -5.59 1.67
C GLN A 83 19.21 -5.15 0.40
N GLU A 84 19.96 -4.84 -0.65
CA GLU A 84 19.38 -4.50 -1.96
C GLU A 84 18.62 -5.68 -2.55
N ARG A 85 19.11 -6.91 -2.36
CA ARG A 85 18.43 -8.12 -2.81
C ARG A 85 17.08 -8.30 -2.14
N TRP A 86 17.02 -8.17 -0.82
CA TRP A 86 15.78 -8.26 -0.04
C TRP A 86 14.81 -7.12 -0.42
N GLY A 87 15.28 -5.87 -0.40
CA GLY A 87 14.43 -4.71 -0.69
C GLY A 87 14.01 -4.60 -2.15
N GLY A 88 14.90 -4.95 -3.08
CA GLY A 88 14.64 -4.98 -4.52
C GLY A 88 13.61 -6.05 -4.87
N ASN A 89 13.74 -7.25 -4.32
CA ASN A 89 12.72 -8.28 -4.52
C ASN A 89 11.35 -7.85 -3.97
N LEU A 90 11.32 -7.25 -2.79
CA LEU A 90 10.08 -6.69 -2.23
C LEU A 90 9.46 -5.68 -3.20
N LEU A 91 10.26 -4.83 -3.83
CA LEU A 91 9.81 -3.86 -4.83
C LEU A 91 9.28 -4.54 -6.11
N PHE A 92 9.96 -5.56 -6.63
CA PHE A 92 9.55 -6.22 -7.87
C PHE A 92 8.28 -7.05 -7.69
N TRP A 93 8.11 -7.74 -6.57
CA TRP A 93 6.83 -8.35 -6.24
C TRP A 93 5.71 -7.32 -6.17
N PHE A 94 6.02 -6.06 -5.89
CA PHE A 94 5.01 -5.02 -5.76
C PHE A 94 4.56 -4.63 -7.14
N PHE A 95 5.52 -4.43 -8.05
CA PHE A 95 5.23 -4.21 -9.45
C PHE A 95 4.46 -5.38 -10.05
N ALA A 96 4.75 -6.62 -9.67
CA ALA A 96 3.97 -7.78 -10.07
C ALA A 96 2.52 -7.70 -9.58
N ALA A 97 2.32 -7.48 -8.28
CA ALA A 97 0.98 -7.34 -7.69
C ALA A 97 0.20 -6.16 -8.30
N ARG A 98 0.88 -5.04 -8.58
CA ARG A 98 0.31 -3.85 -9.22
C ARG A 98 -0.07 -4.09 -10.68
N ALA A 99 0.73 -4.85 -11.41
CA ALA A 99 0.42 -5.25 -12.78
C ALA A 99 -0.89 -6.04 -12.83
N ILE A 100 -1.01 -7.05 -11.97
CA ILE A 100 -2.21 -7.88 -11.85
C ILE A 100 -3.39 -7.03 -11.35
N GLU A 101 -3.17 -6.15 -10.37
CA GLU A 101 -4.19 -5.27 -9.84
C GLU A 101 -4.78 -4.38 -10.95
N HIS A 102 -3.97 -3.59 -11.65
CA HIS A 102 -4.48 -2.62 -12.63
C HIS A 102 -4.98 -3.25 -13.92
N LEU A 103 -4.43 -4.40 -14.33
CA LEU A 103 -4.75 -4.99 -15.64
C LEU A 103 -5.82 -6.08 -15.54
N VAL A 104 -5.93 -6.75 -14.39
CA VAL A 104 -6.85 -7.89 -14.22
C VAL A 104 -7.99 -7.53 -13.28
N VAL A 105 -7.66 -7.13 -12.05
CA VAL A 105 -8.64 -7.14 -10.95
C VAL A 105 -9.41 -5.81 -10.85
N PHE A 106 -8.71 -4.68 -10.93
CA PHE A 106 -9.25 -3.34 -10.77
C PHE A 106 -8.89 -2.48 -11.97
N THR A 107 -9.91 -2.13 -12.76
CA THR A 107 -9.74 -1.22 -13.89
C THR A 107 -9.54 0.21 -13.37
N PRO A 108 -8.35 0.82 -13.53
CA PRO A 108 -8.04 2.09 -12.88
C PRO A 108 -8.97 3.23 -13.32
N GLU A 109 -9.57 3.14 -14.51
CA GLU A 109 -10.57 4.10 -15.00
C GLU A 109 -11.86 4.14 -14.18
N PHE A 110 -12.19 3.11 -13.41
CA PHE A 110 -13.37 3.13 -12.54
C PHE A 110 -12.98 3.35 -11.08
N GLU A 111 -11.77 2.95 -10.73
CA GLU A 111 -11.34 2.73 -9.35
C GLU A 111 -10.29 3.75 -8.89
N VAL A 112 -9.79 4.60 -9.79
CA VAL A 112 -8.81 5.65 -9.47
C VAL A 112 -9.36 7.00 -9.93
N TYR A 113 -9.73 7.87 -8.97
CA TYR A 113 -9.95 9.29 -9.20
C TYR A 113 -8.90 10.09 -8.44
N ARG A 114 -8.49 11.21 -9.03
CA ARG A 114 -7.67 12.23 -8.38
C ARG A 114 -8.61 13.29 -7.88
N LEU A 115 -8.22 14.00 -6.82
CA LEU A 115 -8.98 15.15 -6.34
C LEU A 115 -8.27 16.42 -6.79
N ARG A 116 -9.00 17.31 -7.45
CA ARG A 116 -8.55 18.66 -7.80
C ARG A 116 -9.33 19.69 -6.98
N PRO A 117 -8.71 20.82 -6.59
CA PRO A 117 -9.46 21.94 -6.02
C PRO A 117 -10.53 22.40 -7.02
N VAL A 118 -11.74 22.66 -6.52
CA VAL A 118 -12.82 23.25 -7.31
C VAL A 118 -12.39 24.66 -7.72
N THR A 119 -12.25 24.90 -9.03
CA THR A 119 -11.83 26.19 -9.58
C THR A 119 -12.98 27.18 -9.75
N SER A 120 -14.23 26.78 -9.46
CA SER A 120 -15.38 27.67 -9.63
C SER A 120 -15.43 28.75 -8.54
N ARG A 121 -15.55 30.00 -8.99
CA ARG A 121 -15.52 31.24 -8.20
C ARG A 121 -16.77 31.45 -7.33
N THR A 122 -17.64 30.45 -7.22
CA THR A 122 -18.98 30.53 -6.61
C THR A 122 -19.07 29.95 -5.19
N GLU A 123 -17.95 29.69 -4.51
CA GLU A 123 -17.97 29.24 -3.11
C GLU A 123 -17.99 30.43 -2.13
N SER A 124 -19.19 30.85 -1.75
CA SER A 124 -19.47 31.87 -0.73
C SER A 124 -19.20 31.44 0.72
N LYS A 125 -18.55 30.28 0.99
CA LYS A 125 -18.33 29.77 2.35
C LYS A 125 -17.02 28.99 2.53
N GLY A 126 -15.86 29.61 2.30
CA GLY A 126 -14.59 29.34 3.00
C GLY A 126 -14.03 27.90 3.07
N ARG A 127 -14.60 26.93 2.35
CA ARG A 127 -14.11 25.54 2.28
C ARG A 127 -13.85 25.23 0.82
N ARG A 128 -12.58 25.26 0.41
CA ARG A 128 -12.16 24.83 -0.94
C ARG A 128 -12.70 23.41 -1.18
N GLY A 129 -13.72 23.29 -2.02
CA GLY A 129 -14.21 21.99 -2.48
C GLY A 129 -13.09 21.21 -3.20
N LEU A 130 -13.13 19.88 -3.10
CA LEU A 130 -12.28 18.97 -3.88
C LEU A 130 -13.17 18.14 -4.79
N GLU A 131 -12.98 18.20 -6.09
CA GLU A 131 -13.75 17.40 -7.07
C GLU A 131 -12.88 16.34 -7.76
N PRO A 132 -13.47 15.21 -8.20
CA PRO A 132 -12.77 14.22 -9.02
C PRO A 132 -12.21 14.83 -10.32
N GLU A 133 -10.94 14.60 -10.61
CA GLU A 133 -10.34 14.92 -11.90
C GLU A 133 -10.90 13.97 -12.98
N PRO A 134 -11.36 14.49 -14.13
CA PRO A 134 -11.86 13.65 -15.20
C PRO A 134 -10.75 12.77 -15.77
N ILE A 135 -11.10 11.53 -16.12
CA ILE A 135 -10.17 10.62 -16.79
C ILE A 135 -10.02 11.06 -18.26
N PRO A 136 -8.79 11.23 -18.76
CA PRO A 136 -8.58 11.62 -20.14
C PRO A 136 -9.11 10.59 -21.15
N GLN A 137 -9.45 11.06 -22.36
CA GLN A 137 -9.94 10.20 -23.44
C GLN A 137 -8.88 9.17 -23.88
N PRO A 138 -9.28 7.95 -24.29
CA PRO A 138 -8.36 6.92 -24.78
C PRO A 138 -7.43 7.40 -25.88
N TRP A 139 -6.24 6.80 -25.97
CA TRP A 139 -5.25 7.09 -27.03
C TRP A 139 -4.82 8.56 -27.16
N THR A 140 -4.94 9.33 -26.09
CA THR A 140 -4.44 10.71 -26.04
C THR A 140 -3.14 10.82 -25.25
N TRP A 141 -2.34 11.86 -25.52
CA TRP A 141 -1.17 12.19 -24.69
C TRP A 141 -1.55 12.46 -23.22
N ALA A 142 -2.73 13.05 -23.00
CA ALA A 142 -3.25 13.25 -21.64
C ALA A 142 -3.50 11.90 -20.94
N LYS A 143 -4.04 10.90 -21.64
CA LYS A 143 -4.23 9.54 -21.11
C LYS A 143 -2.90 8.84 -20.86
N LEU A 144 -1.91 9.03 -21.74
CA LEU A 144 -0.55 8.52 -21.52
C LEU A 144 0.07 9.12 -20.26
N GLY A 145 0.00 10.44 -20.09
CA GLY A 145 0.48 11.12 -18.89
C GLY A 145 -0.25 10.68 -17.62
N TRP A 146 -1.57 10.47 -17.70
CA TRP A 146 -2.38 9.92 -16.62
C TRP A 146 -1.96 8.48 -16.26
N ALA A 147 -1.83 7.60 -17.25
CA ALA A 147 -1.42 6.21 -17.05
C ALA A 147 0.02 6.11 -16.51
N ALA A 148 0.94 6.93 -17.04
CA ALA A 148 2.30 7.02 -16.56
C ALA A 148 2.37 7.48 -15.09
N SER A 149 1.53 8.43 -14.69
CA SER A 149 1.45 8.82 -13.27
C SER A 149 0.92 7.69 -12.39
N LEU A 150 0.02 6.83 -12.86
CA LEU A 150 -0.37 5.63 -12.10
C LEU A 150 0.77 4.65 -11.86
N TRP A 151 1.90 4.78 -12.55
CA TRP A 151 3.08 3.95 -12.29
C TRP A 151 4.16 4.71 -11.51
N TRP A 152 4.47 5.93 -11.94
CA TRP A 152 5.63 6.68 -11.48
C TRP A 152 5.35 7.59 -10.28
N SER A 153 4.16 8.19 -10.18
CA SER A 153 3.87 9.14 -9.10
C SER A 153 3.19 8.47 -7.92
N TRP A 154 3.58 8.89 -6.72
CA TRP A 154 3.05 8.34 -5.47
C TRP A 154 1.62 8.78 -5.18
N ARG A 155 1.18 9.88 -5.80
CA ARG A 155 -0.24 10.26 -5.84
C ARG A 155 -1.05 9.41 -6.83
N GLY A 156 -0.41 8.84 -7.85
CA GLY A 156 -1.03 8.02 -8.90
C GLY A 156 -1.37 6.62 -8.42
N ILE A 157 -0.94 6.25 -7.20
CA ILE A 157 -1.38 5.04 -6.50
C ILE A 157 -2.83 5.18 -5.99
N GLY A 158 -3.52 6.28 -6.27
CA GLY A 158 -4.97 6.36 -6.18
C GLY A 158 -5.48 6.75 -4.79
N TRP A 159 -6.00 7.97 -4.72
CA TRP A 159 -6.53 8.62 -3.52
C TRP A 159 -7.90 8.09 -3.06
N ASN A 160 -8.53 7.25 -3.87
CA ASN A 160 -9.83 6.66 -3.53
C ASN A 160 -9.70 5.72 -2.33
N PHE A 161 -8.62 4.94 -2.33
CA PHE A 161 -8.35 3.87 -1.37
C PHE A 161 -7.16 4.18 -0.44
N ALA A 162 -6.34 5.19 -0.76
CA ALA A 162 -5.39 5.76 0.19
C ALA A 162 -6.12 6.71 1.16
N ALA A 163 -5.80 6.67 2.46
CA ALA A 163 -6.30 7.73 3.35
C ALA A 163 -5.76 9.08 2.86
N PRO A 164 -6.47 10.19 3.19
CA PRO A 164 -5.91 11.51 2.98
C PRO A 164 -4.48 11.55 3.51
N LEU A 165 -3.57 12.12 2.70
CA LEU A 165 -2.20 12.40 3.12
C LEU A 165 -2.21 13.07 4.51
N THR A 166 -1.18 12.78 5.29
CA THR A 166 -0.97 13.51 6.54
C THR A 166 -0.76 15.00 6.26
N GLU A 167 -0.90 15.83 7.29
CA GLU A 167 -0.76 17.28 7.17
C GLU A 167 0.61 17.65 6.57
N SER A 168 1.70 17.01 7.02
CA SER A 168 3.05 17.24 6.49
C SER A 168 3.25 16.80 5.04
N GLN A 169 2.47 15.82 4.58
CA GLN A 169 2.53 15.32 3.20
C GLN A 169 1.67 16.16 2.26
N ALA A 170 0.69 16.89 2.80
CA ALA A 170 -0.19 17.80 2.06
C ALA A 170 0.26 19.26 2.09
N SER A 171 1.26 19.60 2.92
CA SER A 171 1.84 20.93 3.02
C SER A 171 2.96 21.17 2.01
N GLU A 172 3.46 22.41 1.95
CA GLU A 172 4.70 22.71 1.23
C GLU A 172 5.84 21.79 1.70
N PRO A 173 6.74 21.34 0.80
CA PRO A 173 6.88 21.72 -0.61
C PRO A 173 6.13 20.79 -1.60
N PHE A 174 4.99 20.21 -1.20
CA PHE A 174 4.24 19.20 -1.97
C PHE A 174 2.89 19.71 -2.50
N THR A 175 2.73 21.03 -2.62
CA THR A 175 1.49 21.66 -3.10
C THR A 175 1.57 21.98 -4.59
N ARG A 176 0.42 22.17 -5.24
CA ARG A 176 0.35 22.54 -6.67
C ARG A 176 1.03 23.88 -6.96
N ASP A 177 1.00 24.77 -5.97
CA ASP A 177 1.53 26.13 -6.09
C ASP A 177 3.03 26.20 -5.70
N THR A 178 3.62 25.10 -5.23
CA THR A 178 5.04 25.08 -4.85
C THR A 178 5.93 25.32 -6.09
N PRO A 179 6.81 26.34 -6.07
CA PRO A 179 7.80 26.52 -7.13
C PRO A 179 8.76 25.32 -7.21
N ARG A 180 9.09 24.88 -8.43
CA ARG A 180 9.97 23.70 -8.66
C ARG A 180 11.32 23.83 -7.96
N TRP A 181 11.97 24.99 -8.06
CA TRP A 181 13.27 25.22 -7.43
C TRP A 181 13.20 25.05 -5.90
N HIS A 182 12.10 25.50 -5.28
CA HIS A 182 11.90 25.40 -3.85
C HIS A 182 11.75 23.95 -3.42
N HIS A 183 10.94 23.17 -4.17
CA HIS A 183 10.83 21.73 -3.98
C HIS A 183 12.19 21.04 -4.10
N ILE A 184 12.92 21.27 -5.20
CA ILE A 184 14.23 20.66 -5.46
C ILE A 184 15.19 20.95 -4.29
N ARG A 185 15.30 22.22 -3.86
CA ARG A 185 16.17 22.61 -2.73
C ARG A 185 15.79 21.87 -1.44
N CYS A 186 14.52 21.89 -1.06
CA CYS A 186 14.05 21.23 0.16
C CYS A 186 14.26 19.71 0.12
N ARG A 187 14.06 19.08 -1.05
CA ARG A 187 14.23 17.64 -1.22
C ARG A 187 15.69 17.21 -1.32
N LEU A 188 16.59 18.04 -1.88
CA LEU A 188 18.04 17.81 -1.83
C LEU A 188 18.57 17.85 -0.39
N LEU A 189 18.14 18.82 0.42
CA LEU A 189 18.51 18.87 1.84
C LEU A 189 18.01 17.63 2.61
N HIS A 190 16.77 17.21 2.32
CA HIS A 190 16.23 15.99 2.90
C HIS A 190 17.00 14.74 2.45
N LEU A 191 17.38 14.67 1.17
CA LEU A 191 18.19 13.58 0.62
C LEU A 191 19.54 13.49 1.32
N LEU A 192 20.23 14.62 1.55
CA LEU A 192 21.47 14.65 2.32
C LEU A 192 21.25 14.11 3.74
N GLY A 193 20.19 14.54 4.42
CA GLY A 193 19.84 14.03 5.76
C GLY A 193 19.58 12.52 5.77
N VAL A 194 18.91 11.99 4.74
CA VAL A 194 18.67 10.56 4.57
C VAL A 194 19.99 9.79 4.36
N TYR A 195 20.91 10.31 3.55
CA TYR A 195 22.23 9.70 3.34
C TYR A 195 23.06 9.65 4.62
N VAL A 196 23.09 10.74 5.39
CA VAL A 196 23.79 10.80 6.67
C VAL A 196 23.18 9.79 7.64
N LEU A 197 21.84 9.73 7.74
CA LEU A 197 21.15 8.79 8.60
C LEU A 197 21.44 7.33 8.24
N ASP A 198 21.43 6.97 6.94
CA ASP A 198 21.77 5.62 6.48
C ASP A 198 23.20 5.25 6.82
N SER A 199 24.14 6.18 6.58
CA SER A 199 25.57 5.98 6.84
C SER A 199 25.84 5.77 8.33
N LEU A 200 25.25 6.61 9.20
CA LEU A 200 25.38 6.45 10.65
C LEU A 200 24.79 5.13 11.16
N ALA A 201 23.62 4.74 10.65
CA ALA A 201 23.02 3.46 10.98
C ALA A 201 23.88 2.28 10.50
N ALA A 202 24.44 2.36 9.30
CA ALA A 202 25.34 1.34 8.75
C ALA A 202 26.62 1.22 9.59
N ILE A 203 27.27 2.33 9.96
CA ILE A 203 28.46 2.34 10.82
C ILE A 203 28.12 1.70 12.17
N TYR A 204 27.00 2.08 12.79
CA TYR A 204 26.58 1.45 14.05
C TYR A 204 26.39 -0.07 13.92
N MET A 205 25.75 -0.53 12.85
CA MET A 205 25.51 -1.96 12.61
C MET A 205 26.81 -2.75 12.42
N HIS A 206 27.76 -2.21 11.65
CA HIS A 206 28.98 -2.93 11.26
C HIS A 206 30.11 -2.79 12.29
N VAL A 207 30.25 -1.63 12.92
CA VAL A 207 31.36 -1.33 13.83
C VAL A 207 30.95 -1.59 15.28
N ARG A 208 29.78 -1.10 15.70
CA ARG A 208 29.39 -1.12 17.12
C ARG A 208 28.67 -2.41 17.53
N MET A 209 27.89 -2.98 16.62
CA MET A 209 27.06 -4.17 16.87
C MET A 209 27.27 -5.33 15.87
N PRO A 210 28.50 -5.63 15.39
CA PRO A 210 28.73 -6.72 14.43
C PRO A 210 28.29 -8.09 14.97
N GLN A 211 28.42 -8.32 16.28
CA GLN A 211 27.97 -9.55 16.94
C GLN A 211 26.47 -9.82 16.77
N PHE A 212 25.66 -8.78 16.60
CA PHE A 212 24.22 -8.90 16.37
C PHE A 212 23.91 -8.96 14.87
N PHE A 213 24.36 -7.96 14.10
CA PHE A 213 23.96 -7.79 12.70
C PHE A 213 24.71 -8.67 11.70
N ILE A 214 25.95 -9.09 12.01
CA ILE A 214 26.84 -9.79 11.09
C ILE A 214 27.11 -11.23 11.55
N ALA A 215 27.64 -11.39 12.76
CA ALA A 215 28.05 -12.70 13.29
C ALA A 215 26.87 -13.48 13.91
N HIS A 216 25.80 -12.79 14.30
CA HIS A 216 24.60 -13.34 14.95
C HIS A 216 24.89 -14.18 16.20
N THR A 217 25.99 -13.87 16.91
CA THR A 217 26.35 -14.51 18.18
C THR A 217 25.55 -13.96 19.35
N LEU A 218 24.90 -12.80 19.18
CA LEU A 218 24.07 -12.14 20.19
C LEU A 218 22.61 -12.11 19.73
N LYS A 219 21.69 -12.56 20.59
CA LYS A 219 20.24 -12.53 20.31
C LYS A 219 19.60 -11.23 20.80
N TYR A 220 18.45 -10.85 20.23
CA TYR A 220 17.78 -9.60 20.63
C TYR A 220 17.33 -9.63 22.09
N ALA A 221 16.92 -10.80 22.57
CA ALA A 221 16.55 -11.02 23.98
C ALA A 221 17.73 -10.85 24.96
N GLU A 222 18.97 -10.98 24.50
CA GLU A 222 20.18 -10.86 25.35
C GLU A 222 20.66 -9.40 25.45
N LEU A 223 20.15 -8.51 24.60
CA LEU A 223 20.48 -7.10 24.61
C LEU A 223 19.85 -6.37 25.80
N THR A 224 20.58 -5.39 26.35
CA THR A 224 20.01 -4.41 27.29
C THR A 224 18.92 -3.57 26.61
N THR A 225 18.04 -2.94 27.39
CA THR A 225 16.98 -2.07 26.85
C THR A 225 17.53 -0.97 25.94
N GLY A 226 18.65 -0.34 26.33
CA GLY A 226 19.32 0.68 25.51
C GLY A 226 19.87 0.13 24.20
N GLN A 227 20.49 -1.05 24.24
CA GLN A 227 20.96 -1.73 23.02
C GLN A 227 19.81 -2.14 22.10
N ARG A 228 18.72 -2.69 22.65
CA ARG A 228 17.49 -3.03 21.88
C ARG A 228 16.92 -1.81 21.15
N ALA A 229 16.85 -0.67 21.84
CA ALA A 229 16.42 0.58 21.24
C ALA A 229 17.36 1.00 20.11
N ALA A 230 18.68 0.99 20.35
CA ALA A 230 19.66 1.41 19.35
C ALA A 230 19.69 0.50 18.11
N VAL A 231 19.67 -0.83 18.26
CA VAL A 231 19.62 -1.75 17.11
C VAL A 231 18.30 -1.63 16.34
N SER A 232 17.18 -1.38 17.04
CA SER A 232 15.88 -1.18 16.39
C SER A 232 15.84 0.13 15.61
N ILE A 233 16.34 1.22 16.19
CA ILE A 233 16.44 2.53 15.53
C ILE A 233 17.34 2.43 14.30
N ALA A 234 18.51 1.80 14.41
CA ALA A 234 19.40 1.61 13.27
C ALA A 234 18.71 0.81 12.15
N THR A 235 18.02 -0.29 12.51
CA THR A 235 17.28 -1.12 11.54
C THR A 235 16.21 -0.33 10.81
N VAL A 236 15.37 0.38 11.56
CA VAL A 236 14.30 1.23 11.00
C VAL A 236 14.88 2.37 10.16
N ALA A 237 15.96 3.01 10.62
CA ALA A 237 16.64 4.07 9.90
C ALA A 237 17.14 3.60 8.53
N ARG A 238 17.79 2.43 8.45
CA ARG A 238 18.24 1.85 7.17
C ARG A 238 17.10 1.52 6.23
N ILE A 239 16.01 0.97 6.75
CA ILE A 239 14.81 0.66 5.94
C ILE A 239 14.18 1.94 5.40
N ILE A 240 13.94 2.92 6.27
CA ILE A 240 13.38 4.22 5.90
C ILE A 240 14.29 4.93 4.90
N ALA A 241 15.61 4.89 5.10
CA ALA A 241 16.55 5.52 4.21
C ALA A 241 16.57 4.86 2.83
N SER A 242 16.70 3.53 2.78
CA SER A 242 16.70 2.76 1.52
C SER A 242 15.45 3.06 0.68
N VAL A 243 14.28 3.10 1.33
CA VAL A 243 13.01 3.37 0.68
C VAL A 243 12.89 4.84 0.24
N ASN A 244 13.37 5.79 1.05
CA ASN A 244 13.34 7.21 0.70
C ASN A 244 14.35 7.58 -0.39
N LEU A 245 15.53 6.97 -0.44
CA LEU A 245 16.59 7.29 -1.40
C LEU A 245 16.08 7.15 -2.83
N SER A 246 15.54 5.98 -3.19
CA SER A 246 15.00 5.73 -4.53
C SER A 246 13.85 6.69 -4.89
N HIS A 247 12.97 6.96 -3.92
CA HIS A 247 11.86 7.91 -4.09
C HIS A 247 12.35 9.34 -4.34
N LEU A 248 13.26 9.82 -3.49
CA LEU A 248 13.81 11.16 -3.56
C LEU A 248 14.54 11.41 -4.86
N GLN A 249 15.41 10.48 -5.26
CA GLN A 249 16.20 10.57 -6.48
C GLN A 249 15.29 10.61 -7.72
N LEU A 250 14.33 9.70 -7.81
CA LEU A 250 13.40 9.65 -8.93
C LEU A 250 12.51 10.91 -9.00
N GLY A 251 11.99 11.36 -7.86
CA GLY A 251 11.15 12.55 -7.79
C GLY A 251 11.92 13.83 -8.14
N LEU A 252 13.15 13.97 -7.64
CA LEU A 252 14.04 15.07 -8.01
C LEU A 252 14.33 15.07 -9.51
N ALA A 253 14.67 13.92 -10.08
CA ALA A 253 14.94 13.78 -11.51
C ALA A 253 13.70 14.14 -12.34
N ALA A 254 12.53 13.61 -11.99
CA ALA A 254 11.29 13.87 -12.71
C ALA A 254 10.87 15.35 -12.64
N VAL A 255 10.91 15.98 -11.46
CA VAL A 255 10.58 17.41 -11.30
C VAL A 255 11.60 18.30 -12.03
N ALA A 256 12.88 17.94 -12.03
CA ALA A 256 13.92 18.67 -12.76
C ALA A 256 13.72 18.58 -14.28
N VAL A 257 13.51 17.38 -14.82
CA VAL A 257 13.19 17.15 -16.24
C VAL A 257 11.93 17.92 -16.64
N GLY A 258 10.89 17.87 -15.81
CA GLY A 258 9.67 18.66 -16.00
C GLY A 258 9.92 20.17 -15.99
N GLY A 259 10.89 20.62 -15.19
CA GLY A 259 11.45 21.96 -15.17
C GLY A 259 12.05 22.37 -16.51
N VAL A 260 13.06 21.62 -16.95
CA VAL A 260 13.87 21.90 -18.14
C VAL A 260 13.04 21.88 -19.42
N PHE A 261 12.15 20.89 -19.57
CA PHE A 261 11.36 20.70 -20.79
C PHE A 261 9.97 21.34 -20.72
N GLY A 262 9.64 22.06 -19.65
CA GLY A 262 8.33 22.68 -19.48
C GLY A 262 7.17 21.68 -19.34
N LEU A 263 7.44 20.39 -19.09
CA LEU A 263 6.40 19.35 -18.99
C LEU A 263 5.48 19.61 -17.80
N LYS A 264 4.19 19.35 -17.97
CA LYS A 264 3.16 19.55 -16.95
C LYS A 264 2.51 18.23 -16.58
N GLY A 265 1.98 18.17 -15.36
CA GLY A 265 1.30 16.99 -14.83
C GLY A 265 2.01 16.38 -13.63
N GLU A 266 1.35 15.39 -13.04
CA GLU A 266 1.69 14.85 -11.73
C GLU A 266 3.13 14.34 -11.61
N VAL A 267 3.62 13.60 -12.61
CA VAL A 267 5.01 13.09 -12.60
C VAL A 267 6.04 14.22 -12.64
N TRP A 268 5.69 15.36 -13.25
CA TRP A 268 6.63 16.43 -13.60
C TRP A 268 6.56 17.64 -12.66
N GLU A 269 5.74 17.56 -11.60
CA GLU A 269 5.46 18.68 -10.71
C GLU A 269 5.62 18.30 -9.23
N PRO A 270 6.04 19.25 -8.37
CA PRO A 270 6.29 19.02 -6.93
C PRO A 270 5.19 18.28 -6.19
N TRP A 271 3.93 18.57 -6.53
CA TRP A 271 2.79 18.00 -5.85
C TRP A 271 2.63 16.49 -6.10
N GLY A 272 3.12 15.92 -7.20
CA GLY A 272 3.05 14.48 -7.45
C GLY A 272 3.99 13.63 -6.61
N TRP A 273 4.93 14.27 -5.90
CA TRP A 273 5.99 13.61 -5.13
C TRP A 273 5.94 13.97 -3.63
N PRO A 274 4.83 13.68 -2.91
CA PRO A 274 4.77 13.89 -1.47
C PRO A 274 5.81 13.02 -0.73
N SER A 275 6.12 13.36 0.51
CA SER A 275 6.91 12.48 1.39
C SER A 275 6.24 11.10 1.50
N MET A 276 7.02 10.01 1.47
CA MET A 276 6.48 8.66 1.57
C MET A 276 5.95 8.34 2.98
N PHE A 277 6.57 8.95 3.98
CA PHE A 277 6.21 8.80 5.38
C PHE A 277 5.61 10.10 5.91
N GLY A 278 4.64 9.97 6.83
CA GLY A 278 4.18 11.08 7.65
C GLY A 278 5.26 11.50 8.65
N SER A 279 5.20 12.74 9.11
CA SER A 279 6.19 13.26 10.06
C SER A 279 6.00 12.66 11.46
N ILE A 280 7.06 12.62 12.27
CA ILE A 280 6.96 12.28 13.71
C ILE A 280 5.98 13.23 14.41
N LYS A 281 5.93 14.49 13.98
CA LYS A 281 4.98 15.49 14.47
C LYS A 281 3.52 15.09 14.20
N ASP A 282 3.22 14.46 13.08
CA ASP A 282 1.87 13.96 12.76
C ASP A 282 1.48 12.79 13.66
N ILE A 283 2.43 11.87 13.91
CA ILE A 283 2.25 10.75 14.85
C ILE A 283 2.06 11.28 16.27
N TRP A 284 2.84 12.27 16.70
CA TRP A 284 2.68 12.92 18.00
C TRP A 284 1.33 13.61 18.17
N ARG A 285 0.83 14.26 17.12
CA ARG A 285 -0.49 14.90 17.12
C ARG A 285 -1.63 13.90 17.17
N ASN A 286 -1.44 12.71 16.58
CA ASN A 286 -2.43 11.66 16.46
C ASN A 286 -1.86 10.30 16.92
N PRO A 287 -1.51 10.15 18.21
CA PRO A 287 -0.83 8.95 18.66
C PRO A 287 -1.80 7.77 18.63
N GLY A 288 -1.43 6.75 17.87
CA GLY A 288 -2.17 5.50 17.73
C GLY A 288 -1.45 4.56 16.77
N VAL A 289 -1.47 3.26 17.07
CA VAL A 289 -0.86 2.23 16.23
C VAL A 289 -1.62 2.17 14.90
N ASN A 290 -2.94 2.35 14.94
CA ASN A 290 -3.74 2.49 13.73
C ASN A 290 -3.34 3.72 12.91
N TYR A 291 -3.06 4.88 13.54
CA TYR A 291 -2.61 6.06 12.79
C TYR A 291 -1.24 5.84 12.15
N VAL A 292 -0.30 5.22 12.86
CA VAL A 292 1.02 4.89 12.31
C VAL A 292 0.84 4.03 11.06
N TRP A 293 0.22 2.87 11.16
CA TRP A 293 0.10 1.95 10.01
C TRP A 293 -0.82 2.46 8.90
N ALA A 294 -1.92 3.12 9.27
CA ALA A 294 -2.93 3.55 8.30
C ALA A 294 -2.72 4.97 7.76
N LYS A 295 -1.73 5.76 8.21
CA LYS A 295 -1.52 7.12 7.69
C LYS A 295 -0.06 7.55 7.63
N ALA A 296 0.75 7.22 8.63
CA ALA A 296 2.12 7.73 8.71
C ALA A 296 3.16 6.78 8.08
N TRP A 297 2.93 5.47 8.14
CA TRP A 297 3.83 4.45 7.62
C TRP A 297 3.56 4.18 6.14
N ASN A 298 4.65 3.90 5.41
CA ASN A 298 4.75 3.59 4.00
C ASN A 298 3.40 3.48 3.23
N GLN A 299 3.00 4.57 2.56
CA GLN A 299 1.75 4.61 1.79
C GLN A 299 1.78 3.74 0.51
N TYR A 300 2.95 3.25 0.09
CA TYR A 300 3.13 2.46 -1.13
C TYR A 300 2.31 1.18 -1.13
N ASN A 301 2.52 0.36 -0.10
CA ASN A 301 1.96 -0.98 -0.03
C ASN A 301 0.47 -1.01 0.34
N ARG A 302 -0.04 0.13 0.81
CA ARG A 302 -1.36 0.21 1.38
C ARG A 302 -2.45 -0.14 0.38
N ARG A 303 -2.37 0.39 -0.84
CA ARG A 303 -3.39 0.11 -1.86
C ARG A 303 -3.45 -1.38 -2.15
N THR A 304 -2.30 -1.99 -2.40
CA THR A 304 -2.20 -3.42 -2.66
C THR A 304 -2.79 -4.23 -1.50
N TYR A 305 -2.45 -3.92 -0.24
CA TYR A 305 -3.04 -4.65 0.89
C TYR A 305 -4.55 -4.38 1.06
N HIS A 306 -5.01 -3.16 0.87
CA HIS A 306 -6.42 -2.84 0.90
C HIS A 306 -7.19 -3.62 -0.16
N ILE A 307 -6.68 -3.61 -1.39
CA ILE A 307 -7.33 -4.26 -2.51
C ILE A 307 -7.35 -5.79 -2.34
N TRP A 308 -6.19 -6.40 -2.12
CA TRP A 308 -6.09 -7.86 -2.09
C TRP A 308 -6.64 -8.46 -0.80
N ALA A 309 -6.25 -7.92 0.36
CA ALA A 309 -6.64 -8.48 1.65
C ALA A 309 -7.96 -7.92 2.16
N TRP A 310 -8.15 -6.60 2.16
CA TRP A 310 -9.34 -5.98 2.77
C TRP A 310 -10.59 -6.18 1.90
N VAL A 311 -10.54 -5.78 0.64
CA VAL A 311 -11.65 -5.87 -0.31
C VAL A 311 -11.75 -7.28 -0.88
N GLY A 312 -10.69 -7.80 -1.50
CA GLY A 312 -10.70 -9.09 -2.17
C GLY A 312 -11.03 -10.25 -1.24
N LEU A 313 -10.16 -10.53 -0.27
CA LEU A 313 -10.38 -11.62 0.68
C LEU A 313 -11.46 -11.29 1.71
N GLY A 314 -11.39 -10.12 2.33
CA GLY A 314 -12.30 -9.74 3.41
C GLY A 314 -13.75 -9.58 2.96
N GLU A 315 -14.01 -8.70 2.00
CA GLU A 315 -15.38 -8.39 1.55
C GLU A 315 -15.86 -9.39 0.48
N GLY A 316 -15.00 -9.74 -0.47
CA GLY A 316 -15.34 -10.63 -1.58
C GLY A 316 -15.45 -12.09 -1.15
N VAL A 317 -14.37 -12.69 -0.62
CA VAL A 317 -14.32 -14.13 -0.32
C VAL A 317 -15.02 -14.46 1.00
N LEU A 318 -14.76 -13.69 2.07
CA LEU A 318 -15.32 -13.96 3.39
C LEU A 318 -16.70 -13.29 3.61
N GLY A 319 -17.18 -12.48 2.68
CA GLY A 319 -18.48 -11.80 2.79
C GLY A 319 -18.56 -10.82 3.97
N LEU A 320 -17.43 -10.31 4.47
CA LEU A 320 -17.44 -9.34 5.57
C LEU A 320 -18.06 -8.03 5.10
N PRO A 321 -18.83 -7.32 5.96
CA PRO A 321 -19.48 -6.08 5.57
C PRO A 321 -18.44 -5.05 5.13
N SER A 322 -18.73 -4.31 4.06
CA SER A 322 -17.86 -3.21 3.64
C SER A 322 -17.59 -2.26 4.79
N SER A 323 -16.39 -1.70 4.86
CA SER A 323 -16.03 -0.81 5.97
C SER A 323 -15.18 0.36 5.49
N GLY A 324 -15.45 1.54 6.06
CA GLY A 324 -14.81 2.81 5.69
C GLY A 324 -15.80 3.86 5.19
N LEU A 325 -15.34 5.10 5.05
CA LEU A 325 -16.14 6.24 4.59
C LEU A 325 -16.71 6.07 3.17
N GLN A 326 -16.27 5.05 2.43
CA GLN A 326 -16.75 4.71 1.10
C GLN A 326 -18.17 4.12 1.09
N LEU A 327 -18.64 3.53 2.20
CA LEU A 327 -20.02 3.02 2.34
C LEU A 327 -21.09 4.11 2.10
N ASN A 328 -20.80 5.34 2.52
CA ASN A 328 -21.71 6.47 2.30
C ASN A 328 -21.73 6.98 0.86
N ARG A 329 -20.85 6.46 -0.03
CA ARG A 329 -20.77 6.89 -1.44
C ARG A 329 -21.56 5.98 -2.36
N HIS A 330 -21.59 4.67 -2.10
CA HIS A 330 -22.37 3.72 -2.91
C HIS A 330 -23.86 3.69 -2.55
N ALA A 331 -24.25 4.11 -1.35
CA ALA A 331 -25.65 4.15 -0.92
C ALA A 331 -26.47 5.30 -1.56
N VAL A 332 -25.84 6.30 -2.17
CA VAL A 332 -26.52 7.53 -2.67
C VAL A 332 -26.97 7.42 -4.14
N ALA A 333 -26.62 6.35 -4.86
CA ALA A 333 -27.03 6.18 -6.26
C ALA A 333 -27.88 4.92 -6.48
N ARG A 334 -29.05 4.88 -5.83
CA ARG A 334 -30.22 4.20 -6.45
C ARG A 334 -31.14 5.32 -6.93
N PRO A 335 -31.24 5.60 -8.23
CA PRO A 335 -32.31 6.45 -8.70
C PRO A 335 -33.62 5.78 -8.29
N SER A 336 -34.44 6.49 -7.51
CA SER A 336 -35.88 6.29 -7.53
C SER A 336 -36.26 6.26 -9.00
N SER A 337 -36.82 5.14 -9.45
CA SER A 337 -37.30 4.95 -10.82
C SER A 337 -37.87 6.26 -11.32
N VAL A 338 -37.25 6.82 -12.36
CA VAL A 338 -37.81 7.95 -13.11
C VAL A 338 -39.21 7.51 -13.50
N SER A 339 -40.21 8.07 -12.83
CA SER A 339 -41.57 8.05 -13.30
C SER A 339 -41.53 8.68 -14.67
N VAL A 340 -41.66 7.86 -15.71
CA VAL A 340 -41.94 8.30 -17.08
C VAL A 340 -43.05 9.35 -16.98
N PRO A 341 -42.89 10.55 -17.58
CA PRO A 341 -43.98 11.48 -17.69
C PRO A 341 -45.03 10.82 -18.59
N VAL A 342 -46.05 10.23 -17.97
CA VAL A 342 -47.26 9.81 -18.68
C VAL A 342 -47.91 11.08 -19.20
N LEU A 343 -47.87 11.22 -20.52
CA LEU A 343 -48.54 12.26 -21.27
C LEU A 343 -50.01 12.29 -20.86
N SER A 344 -50.46 13.44 -20.38
CA SER A 344 -51.82 13.69 -19.94
C SER A 344 -52.80 13.62 -21.12
N GLY A 345 -53.46 12.47 -21.28
CA GLY A 345 -54.68 12.32 -22.06
C GLY A 345 -55.89 12.36 -21.12
N ALA A 346 -56.64 13.46 -21.17
CA ALA A 346 -57.85 13.65 -20.39
C ALA A 346 -58.94 12.65 -20.81
N THR A 347 -59.38 11.79 -19.90
CA THR A 347 -60.73 11.22 -19.96
C THR A 347 -61.28 10.93 -18.56
N LYS A 348 -62.34 11.68 -18.22
CA LYS A 348 -63.30 11.42 -17.15
C LYS A 348 -63.85 9.97 -17.25
N ARG A 349 -63.82 9.19 -16.16
CA ARG A 349 -65.04 8.65 -15.49
C ARG A 349 -64.76 7.62 -14.37
N ARG A 350 -65.39 7.91 -13.23
CA ARG A 350 -66.20 7.04 -12.32
C ARG A 350 -65.60 5.77 -11.65
N SER A 351 -65.49 5.88 -10.32
CA SER A 351 -66.01 4.96 -9.27
C SER A 351 -65.69 3.46 -9.27
N ARG A 352 -64.88 3.05 -8.28
CA ARG A 352 -64.97 1.92 -7.29
C ARG A 352 -66.13 0.88 -7.43
N PRO A 353 -66.08 -0.32 -6.78
CA PRO A 353 -64.96 -1.07 -6.14
C PRO A 353 -65.03 -2.64 -6.34
N VAL A 354 -64.18 -3.41 -5.62
CA VAL A 354 -64.39 -4.78 -5.08
C VAL A 354 -63.86 -6.06 -5.81
N LEU A 355 -63.04 -6.80 -5.02
CA LEU A 355 -62.75 -8.25 -4.87
C LEU A 355 -62.22 -9.20 -5.99
N SER A 356 -61.20 -9.95 -5.54
CA SER A 356 -61.05 -11.43 -5.54
C SER A 356 -60.59 -12.20 -6.79
N GLY A 357 -59.52 -12.99 -6.61
CA GLY A 357 -59.58 -14.44 -6.86
C GLY A 357 -58.99 -15.02 -8.15
N ASN A 358 -57.88 -15.75 -7.97
CA ASN A 358 -57.55 -17.09 -8.51
C ASN A 358 -57.34 -17.40 -10.03
N ILE A 359 -56.11 -17.88 -10.30
CA ILE A 359 -55.68 -19.19 -10.88
C ILE A 359 -56.06 -19.60 -12.34
N SER A 360 -55.00 -19.62 -13.20
CA SER A 360 -54.58 -20.60 -14.25
C SER A 360 -55.47 -20.89 -15.51
N PRO A 361 -55.05 -21.79 -16.46
CA PRO A 361 -54.06 -21.57 -17.53
C PRO A 361 -54.56 -22.01 -18.94
N ASN A 362 -53.85 -21.68 -20.04
CA ASN A 362 -53.82 -22.43 -21.32
C ASN A 362 -52.88 -21.69 -22.30
N VAL A 363 -51.73 -22.21 -22.73
CA VAL A 363 -51.45 -23.29 -23.71
C VAL A 363 -52.07 -23.04 -25.08
N THR A 364 -51.25 -22.55 -26.02
CA THR A 364 -51.21 -23.04 -27.41
C THR A 364 -49.87 -22.67 -28.07
N THR A 365 -49.16 -23.70 -28.51
CA THR A 365 -48.01 -23.74 -29.44
C THR A 365 -48.48 -24.45 -30.73
N PRO A 366 -47.70 -24.70 -31.82
CA PRO A 366 -46.36 -24.24 -32.31
C PRO A 366 -46.47 -23.82 -33.84
N PRO A 367 -45.47 -23.92 -34.78
CA PRO A 367 -44.06 -24.36 -34.71
C PRO A 367 -42.96 -23.66 -35.59
N VAL A 368 -41.71 -24.12 -35.38
CA VAL A 368 -40.45 -24.12 -36.19
C VAL A 368 -39.79 -22.75 -36.51
N SER A 369 -38.48 -22.47 -36.36
CA SER A 369 -37.24 -23.24 -36.57
C SER A 369 -36.03 -22.48 -35.99
N GLY A 370 -34.96 -23.16 -35.56
CA GLY A 370 -33.61 -22.54 -35.54
C GLY A 370 -32.64 -22.94 -34.43
N SER A 371 -31.94 -24.06 -34.65
CA SER A 371 -30.62 -24.46 -34.15
C SER A 371 -30.12 -23.97 -32.78
N SER A 372 -30.08 -24.92 -31.85
CA SER A 372 -29.34 -24.90 -30.59
C SER A 372 -27.82 -24.99 -30.79
N SER A 373 -27.10 -23.97 -30.34
CA SER A 373 -25.69 -24.08 -29.91
C SER A 373 -25.64 -23.74 -28.43
N SER A 374 -25.39 -24.76 -27.61
CA SER A 374 -25.27 -24.67 -26.16
C SER A 374 -23.86 -24.22 -25.77
N THR A 375 -23.68 -22.91 -25.55
CA THR A 375 -22.57 -22.38 -24.76
C THR A 375 -23.07 -22.17 -23.33
N LEU A 376 -22.47 -22.89 -22.39
CA LEU A 376 -22.57 -22.66 -20.95
C LEU A 376 -22.14 -21.22 -20.63
N GLU A 377 -23.12 -20.33 -20.46
CA GLU A 377 -22.90 -19.00 -19.88
C GLU A 377 -22.64 -19.18 -18.37
N PHE A 378 -21.38 -19.04 -18.00
CA PHE A 378 -21.00 -18.78 -16.63
C PHE A 378 -21.49 -17.36 -16.29
N GLU A 379 -22.60 -17.28 -15.55
CA GLU A 379 -23.24 -16.04 -15.12
C GLU A 379 -22.31 -15.30 -14.13
N LEU A 380 -21.31 -14.59 -14.66
CA LEU A 380 -20.55 -13.60 -13.89
C LEU A 380 -21.55 -12.50 -13.53
N LYS A 381 -22.01 -12.46 -12.28
CA LYS A 381 -22.69 -11.29 -11.69
C LYS A 381 -21.77 -10.08 -11.82
N SER A 382 -21.84 -9.40 -12.95
CA SER A 382 -21.24 -8.09 -13.14
C SER A 382 -21.99 -7.14 -12.22
N VAL A 383 -21.32 -6.66 -11.19
CA VAL A 383 -21.77 -5.51 -10.41
C VAL A 383 -21.85 -4.34 -11.40
N GLY A 384 -23.03 -4.11 -11.96
CA GLY A 384 -23.30 -3.02 -12.88
C GLY A 384 -23.27 -1.70 -12.14
N ILE A 385 -22.15 -1.00 -12.19
CA ILE A 385 -22.00 0.36 -11.67
C ILE A 385 -22.41 1.31 -12.80
N SER A 386 -23.59 1.92 -12.67
CA SER A 386 -24.05 2.97 -13.57
C SER A 386 -23.27 4.27 -13.33
N THR A 387 -22.67 4.83 -14.38
CA THR A 387 -21.92 6.08 -14.37
C THR A 387 -22.87 7.28 -14.37
N ALA A 388 -23.39 7.66 -13.19
CA ALA A 388 -24.04 8.95 -12.96
C ALA A 388 -23.16 9.87 -12.10
N GLN A 389 -23.15 11.16 -12.44
CA GLN A 389 -22.31 12.22 -11.84
C GLN A 389 -22.35 12.22 -10.30
N LEU A 390 -21.21 11.85 -9.69
CA LEU A 390 -20.95 11.97 -8.27
C LEU A 390 -20.45 13.38 -7.95
N GLY A 391 -21.25 14.19 -7.24
CA GLY A 391 -20.79 15.43 -6.64
C GLY A 391 -19.75 15.18 -5.53
N PRO A 392 -18.92 16.19 -5.19
CA PRO A 392 -17.82 16.01 -4.25
C PRO A 392 -18.31 15.82 -2.81
N PRO A 393 -17.59 15.01 -2.00
CA PRO A 393 -17.98 14.72 -0.63
C PRO A 393 -17.81 15.94 0.28
N THR A 394 -18.87 16.32 0.99
CA THR A 394 -18.72 17.15 2.19
C THR A 394 -18.06 16.31 3.29
N PRO A 395 -17.04 16.83 4.00
CA PRO A 395 -16.50 16.14 5.17
C PRO A 395 -17.61 15.99 6.22
N PRO A 396 -17.75 14.82 6.86
CA PRO A 396 -18.82 14.61 7.82
C PRO A 396 -18.68 15.59 8.98
N THR A 397 -19.71 16.41 9.19
CA THR A 397 -19.81 17.38 10.29
C THR A 397 -19.94 16.70 11.66
N SER A 398 -20.22 15.39 11.65
CA SER A 398 -20.31 14.53 12.82
C SER A 398 -19.20 13.45 12.81
N PRO A 399 -18.68 13.06 13.98
CA PRO A 399 -17.83 11.89 14.05
C PRO A 399 -18.58 10.67 13.48
N PRO A 400 -17.91 9.79 12.72
CA PRO A 400 -18.55 8.61 12.19
C PRO A 400 -19.19 7.81 13.34
N PRO A 401 -20.38 7.23 13.14
CA PRO A 401 -21.01 6.41 14.15
C PRO A 401 -20.03 5.34 14.63
N THR A 402 -19.97 5.11 15.94
CA THR A 402 -19.14 4.05 16.50
C THR A 402 -19.58 2.75 15.85
N PRO A 403 -18.68 1.99 15.20
CA PRO A 403 -19.07 0.72 14.59
C PRO A 403 -19.66 -0.18 15.67
N GLY A 404 -20.79 -0.81 15.37
CA GLY A 404 -21.35 -1.85 16.23
C GLY A 404 -20.34 -3.00 16.44
N ARG A 405 -20.55 -3.86 17.44
CA ARG A 405 -19.64 -4.98 17.75
C ARG A 405 -19.32 -5.84 16.51
N ALA A 406 -20.30 -6.11 15.66
CA ALA A 406 -20.12 -6.83 14.40
C ALA A 406 -19.15 -6.12 13.43
N GLY A 407 -19.21 -4.79 13.34
CA GLY A 407 -18.29 -4.00 12.52
C GLY A 407 -16.86 -3.98 13.07
N MET A 408 -16.71 -4.05 14.40
CA MET A 408 -15.39 -4.15 15.03
C MET A 408 -14.72 -5.50 14.72
N TRP A 409 -15.47 -6.60 14.84
CA TRP A 409 -14.97 -7.93 14.50
C TRP A 409 -14.58 -8.03 13.01
N ALA A 410 -15.45 -7.57 12.11
CA ALA A 410 -15.14 -7.53 10.69
C ALA A 410 -13.85 -6.74 10.40
N ASN A 411 -13.68 -5.56 11.01
CA ASN A 411 -12.46 -4.77 10.85
C ASN A 411 -11.21 -5.44 11.44
N LEU A 412 -11.36 -6.20 12.53
CA LEU A 412 -10.26 -6.98 13.10
C LEU A 412 -9.82 -8.09 12.15
N VAL A 413 -10.77 -8.89 11.63
CA VAL A 413 -10.46 -9.96 10.67
C VAL A 413 -9.79 -9.38 9.42
N LYS A 414 -10.32 -8.29 8.86
CA LYS A 414 -9.69 -7.63 7.71
C LYS A 414 -8.30 -7.06 8.02
N SER A 415 -8.08 -6.55 9.24
CA SER A 415 -6.76 -6.11 9.68
C SER A 415 -5.80 -7.29 9.77
N VAL A 416 -6.23 -8.45 10.32
CA VAL A 416 -5.43 -9.68 10.32
C VAL A 416 -5.04 -10.07 8.89
N LEU A 417 -5.98 -10.09 7.94
CA LEU A 417 -5.67 -10.39 6.54
C LEU A 417 -4.62 -9.43 5.95
N VAL A 418 -4.78 -8.12 6.18
CA VAL A 418 -3.84 -7.09 5.69
C VAL A 418 -2.43 -7.30 6.25
N PHE A 419 -2.32 -7.53 7.57
CA PHE A 419 -1.01 -7.70 8.20
C PHE A 419 -0.39 -9.07 7.91
N THR A 420 -1.18 -10.14 7.81
CA THR A 420 -0.70 -11.45 7.35
C THR A 420 -0.14 -11.34 5.93
N LEU A 421 -0.89 -10.71 5.01
CA LEU A 421 -0.42 -10.50 3.64
C LEU A 421 0.88 -9.67 3.63
N SER A 422 0.97 -8.62 4.45
CA SER A 422 2.21 -7.85 4.59
C SER A 422 3.36 -8.71 5.11
N GLY A 423 3.13 -9.57 6.11
CA GLY A 423 4.16 -10.47 6.64
C GLY A 423 4.69 -11.45 5.60
N LEU A 424 3.77 -12.16 4.94
CA LEU A 424 4.10 -13.11 3.86
C LEU A 424 4.89 -12.43 2.74
N TYR A 425 4.54 -11.19 2.44
CA TYR A 425 5.20 -10.42 1.41
C TYR A 425 6.66 -10.09 1.73
N HIS A 426 6.95 -9.77 3.00
CA HIS A 426 8.33 -9.60 3.46
C HIS A 426 9.08 -10.93 3.50
N ASP A 427 8.39 -12.01 3.88
CA ASP A 427 8.97 -13.35 3.95
C ASP A 427 9.25 -13.97 2.58
N ILE A 428 8.51 -13.63 1.52
CA ILE A 428 8.88 -14.00 0.14
C ILE A 428 10.27 -13.44 -0.20
N SER A 429 10.59 -12.23 0.26
CA SER A 429 11.92 -11.64 0.08
C SER A 429 12.97 -12.29 0.97
N SER A 430 12.60 -12.70 2.19
CA SER A 430 13.44 -13.52 3.06
C SER A 430 13.79 -14.86 2.42
N VAL A 431 12.83 -15.53 1.77
CA VAL A 431 13.04 -16.80 1.06
C VAL A 431 14.09 -16.64 -0.03
N LEU A 432 14.08 -15.56 -0.80
CA LEU A 432 15.10 -15.36 -1.83
C LEU A 432 16.52 -15.25 -1.26
N VAL A 433 16.69 -14.51 -0.16
CA VAL A 433 17.99 -14.43 0.53
C VAL A 433 18.43 -15.80 1.06
N LEU A 434 17.49 -16.62 1.53
CA LEU A 434 17.77 -18.00 1.96
C LEU A 434 18.12 -18.92 0.80
N LEU A 435 17.45 -18.77 -0.36
CA LEU A 435 17.79 -19.52 -1.56
C LEU A 435 19.21 -19.17 -2.02
N ASP A 436 19.60 -17.90 -2.00
CA ASP A 436 20.95 -17.46 -2.34
C ASP A 436 21.99 -18.05 -1.36
N THR A 437 21.67 -18.06 -0.07
CA THR A 437 22.48 -18.68 1.00
C THR A 437 22.67 -20.19 0.78
N LEU A 438 21.59 -20.91 0.47
CA LEU A 438 21.64 -22.32 0.07
C LEU A 438 22.53 -22.55 -1.17
N GLY A 439 22.47 -21.61 -2.13
CA GLY A 439 23.28 -21.65 -3.34
C GLY A 439 24.77 -21.58 -3.11
N ARG A 440 25.19 -20.92 -2.03
CA ARG A 440 26.59 -20.84 -1.59
C ARG A 440 27.01 -22.05 -0.75
N GLY A 441 26.13 -23.05 -0.58
CA GLY A 441 26.39 -24.22 0.26
C GLY A 441 26.32 -23.92 1.77
N GLU A 442 25.84 -22.75 2.17
CA GLU A 442 25.69 -22.41 3.58
C GLU A 442 24.48 -23.14 4.20
N ASN A 443 24.62 -23.50 5.47
CA ASN A 443 23.51 -24.07 6.24
C ASN A 443 22.47 -23.00 6.55
N ILE A 444 21.21 -23.27 6.21
CA ILE A 444 20.08 -22.42 6.57
C ILE A 444 19.26 -23.04 7.71
N ASN A 445 18.71 -22.18 8.56
CA ASN A 445 17.66 -22.59 9.48
C ASN A 445 16.31 -22.51 8.75
N PRO A 446 15.55 -23.62 8.59
CA PRO A 446 14.28 -23.62 7.87
C PRO A 446 13.23 -22.71 8.48
N TRP A 447 13.32 -22.41 9.79
CA TRP A 447 12.41 -21.48 10.46
C TRP A 447 12.62 -20.02 10.03
N HIS A 448 13.72 -19.72 9.31
CA HIS A 448 13.93 -18.38 8.75
C HIS A 448 12.99 -18.03 7.60
N VAL A 449 12.24 -18.99 7.05
CA VAL A 449 11.26 -18.76 5.98
C VAL A 449 10.11 -17.84 6.41
N LEU A 450 9.69 -17.90 7.69
CA LEU A 450 8.58 -17.10 8.23
C LEU A 450 9.02 -16.17 9.37
N THR A 451 10.22 -15.63 9.24
CA THR A 451 10.87 -14.92 10.34
C THR A 451 10.35 -13.50 10.54
N LEU A 452 9.84 -12.85 9.50
CA LEU A 452 9.33 -11.47 9.59
C LEU A 452 7.82 -11.41 9.84
N SER A 453 7.05 -12.42 9.42
CA SER A 453 5.60 -12.48 9.63
C SER A 453 5.13 -12.26 11.08
N PRO A 454 5.79 -12.80 12.13
CA PRO A 454 5.35 -12.60 13.51
C PRO A 454 5.24 -11.12 13.91
N PHE A 455 6.13 -10.26 13.40
CA PHE A 455 6.05 -8.82 13.63
C PHE A 455 4.72 -8.23 13.14
N PHE A 456 4.26 -8.64 11.96
CA PHE A 456 3.03 -8.12 11.37
C PHE A 456 1.79 -8.73 12.02
N LEU A 457 1.81 -10.04 12.31
CA LEU A 457 0.67 -10.77 12.87
C LEU A 457 0.21 -10.26 14.23
N VAL A 458 1.11 -9.66 15.02
CA VAL A 458 0.73 -9.07 16.31
C VAL A 458 0.07 -7.69 16.16
N GLN A 459 0.32 -6.93 15.10
CA GLN A 459 -0.16 -5.54 14.96
C GLN A 459 -1.70 -5.37 15.05
N PRO A 460 -2.53 -6.27 14.47
CA PRO A 460 -3.98 -6.21 14.64
C PRO A 460 -4.46 -6.21 16.10
N LEU A 461 -3.71 -6.85 17.00
CA LEU A 461 -4.05 -6.90 18.44
C LEU A 461 -3.93 -5.52 19.10
N ALA A 462 -2.90 -4.75 18.74
CA ALA A 462 -2.79 -3.36 19.21
C ALA A 462 -3.88 -2.48 18.64
N ILE A 463 -4.21 -2.63 17.35
CA ILE A 463 -5.28 -1.86 16.71
C ILE A 463 -6.63 -2.18 17.37
N ALA A 464 -6.91 -3.46 17.65
CA ALA A 464 -8.10 -3.88 18.38
C ALA A 464 -8.13 -3.29 19.80
N THR A 465 -7.02 -3.36 20.51
CA THR A 465 -6.87 -2.78 21.86
C THR A 465 -7.14 -1.27 21.83
N GLU A 466 -6.55 -0.55 20.87
CA GLU A 466 -6.78 0.89 20.66
C GLU A 466 -8.27 1.17 20.38
N ALA A 467 -8.88 0.40 19.48
CA ALA A 467 -10.29 0.52 19.11
C ALA A 467 -11.26 0.22 20.27
N LEU A 468 -10.84 -0.56 21.27
CA LEU A 468 -11.62 -0.86 22.47
C LEU A 468 -11.41 0.19 23.57
N LEU A 469 -10.16 0.57 23.84
CA LEU A 469 -9.81 1.45 24.95
C LEU A 469 -10.16 2.91 24.67
N VAL A 470 -9.88 3.42 23.46
CA VAL A 470 -10.07 4.84 23.13
C VAL A 470 -11.55 5.27 23.24
N PRO A 471 -12.53 4.54 22.68
CA PRO A 471 -13.95 4.89 22.85
C PRO A 471 -14.40 4.80 24.31
N ARG A 472 -13.98 3.78 25.07
CA ARG A 472 -14.30 3.64 26.49
C ARG A 472 -13.76 4.82 27.31
N TYR A 473 -12.52 5.20 27.07
CA TYR A 473 -11.91 6.37 27.67
C TYR A 473 -12.70 7.64 27.35
N ARG A 474 -13.09 7.85 26.09
CA ARG A 474 -13.93 8.99 25.67
C ARG A 474 -15.29 9.03 26.37
N VAL A 475 -15.91 7.88 26.64
CA VAL A 475 -17.18 7.78 27.39
C VAL A 475 -16.97 8.13 28.86
N ILE A 476 -15.97 7.53 29.52
CA ILE A 476 -15.62 7.82 30.93
C ILE A 476 -15.35 9.31 31.12
N ARG A 477 -14.55 9.87 30.21
CA ARG A 477 -14.21 11.28 30.18
C ARG A 477 -15.45 12.19 30.07
N ARG A 478 -16.37 11.86 29.16
CA ARG A 478 -17.64 12.59 29.01
C ARG A 478 -18.49 12.50 30.29
N LYS A 479 -18.57 11.32 30.91
CA LYS A 479 -19.30 11.12 32.17
C LYS A 479 -18.71 11.92 33.33
N ARG A 480 -17.38 12.10 33.36
CA ARG A 480 -16.67 12.88 34.38
C ARG A 480 -16.64 14.39 34.12
N GLY A 481 -17.37 14.90 33.11
CA GLY A 481 -17.37 16.32 32.75
C GLY A 481 -15.99 16.84 32.26
N ILE A 482 -15.05 15.93 31.97
CA ILE A 482 -13.70 16.33 31.56
C ILE A 482 -13.79 16.97 30.17
N PRO A 483 -13.29 18.21 29.98
CA PRO A 483 -13.42 18.95 28.74
C PRO A 483 -12.92 18.17 27.52
N ARG A 484 -13.50 18.40 26.33
CA ARG A 484 -13.03 17.81 25.06
C ARG A 484 -11.61 18.29 24.68
N HIS A 485 -10.96 17.55 23.77
CA HIS A 485 -9.55 17.75 23.42
C HIS A 485 -9.37 19.18 22.91
N GLY A 486 -8.34 19.88 23.40
CA GLY A 486 -8.10 21.29 23.10
C GLY A 486 -8.70 22.31 24.08
N LYS A 487 -9.56 21.91 25.03
CA LYS A 487 -10.05 22.82 26.10
C LYS A 487 -9.12 22.92 27.31
N SER A 488 -8.19 21.99 27.47
CA SER A 488 -7.10 22.03 28.46
C SER A 488 -5.80 21.62 27.76
N PRO A 489 -4.83 22.53 27.58
CA PRO A 489 -3.55 22.23 26.94
C PRO A 489 -2.77 21.13 27.67
N LEU A 490 -2.76 21.17 29.01
CA LEU A 490 -2.05 20.19 29.83
C LEU A 490 -2.63 18.78 29.67
N LEU A 491 -3.96 18.65 29.73
CA LEU A 491 -4.61 17.35 29.52
C LEU A 491 -4.33 16.81 28.12
N ALA A 492 -4.41 17.67 27.09
CA ALA A 492 -4.13 17.25 25.73
C ALA A 492 -2.67 16.80 25.56
N LEU A 493 -1.72 17.47 26.22
CA LEU A 493 -0.32 17.08 26.24
C LEU A 493 -0.15 15.71 26.92
N VAL A 494 -0.71 15.51 28.11
CA VAL A 494 -0.62 14.22 28.83
C VAL A 494 -1.26 13.08 28.03
N GLU A 495 -2.47 13.28 27.47
CA GLU A 495 -3.13 12.30 26.61
C GLU A 495 -2.25 11.92 25.42
N ARG A 496 -1.58 12.90 24.79
CA ARG A 496 -0.68 12.65 23.66
C ARG A 496 0.59 11.92 24.07
N SER A 497 1.24 12.36 25.16
CA SER A 497 2.45 11.73 25.69
C SER A 497 2.23 10.26 26.02
N VAL A 498 1.12 9.94 26.72
CA VAL A 498 0.76 8.57 27.07
C VAL A 498 0.49 7.74 25.81
N GLY A 499 -0.33 8.25 24.89
CA GLY A 499 -0.60 7.55 23.63
C GLY A 499 0.66 7.30 22.81
N PHE A 500 1.54 8.29 22.71
CA PHE A 500 2.80 8.20 21.98
C PHE A 500 3.72 7.17 22.64
N ALA A 501 3.89 7.22 23.95
CA ALA A 501 4.67 6.21 24.70
C ALA A 501 4.11 4.80 24.48
N CYS A 502 2.80 4.60 24.55
CA CYS A 502 2.18 3.29 24.29
C CYS A 502 2.46 2.78 22.86
N VAL A 503 2.41 3.65 21.85
CA VAL A 503 2.76 3.28 20.47
C VAL A 503 4.21 2.79 20.37
N TRP A 504 5.15 3.53 20.96
CA TRP A 504 6.57 3.15 20.91
C TRP A 504 6.89 1.92 21.76
N LEU A 505 6.23 1.73 22.90
CA LEU A 505 6.35 0.51 23.69
C LEU A 505 5.87 -0.70 22.90
N TRP A 506 4.72 -0.58 22.22
CA TRP A 506 4.18 -1.65 21.39
C TRP A 506 5.09 -1.96 20.18
N LEU A 507 5.51 -0.93 19.44
CA LEU A 507 6.39 -1.09 18.30
C LEU A 507 7.76 -1.62 18.74
N GLY A 508 8.32 -1.14 19.85
CA GLY A 508 9.60 -1.60 20.38
C GLY A 508 9.57 -3.05 20.89
N TRP A 509 8.47 -3.47 21.51
CA TRP A 509 8.26 -4.86 21.89
C TRP A 509 8.18 -5.78 20.66
N SER A 510 7.33 -5.42 19.69
CA SER A 510 7.16 -6.22 18.48
C SER A 510 8.38 -6.17 17.53
N ALA A 511 9.17 -5.10 17.56
CA ALA A 511 10.35 -4.92 16.72
C ALA A 511 11.37 -6.05 16.84
N GLY A 512 11.46 -6.73 17.99
CA GLY A 512 12.37 -7.85 18.18
C GLY A 512 12.22 -8.93 17.10
N PHE A 513 10.98 -9.29 16.74
CA PHE A 513 10.71 -10.27 15.66
C PHE A 513 11.32 -9.83 14.32
N PHE A 514 11.14 -8.56 13.97
CA PHE A 514 11.59 -8.02 12.70
C PHE A 514 13.11 -7.78 12.67
N VAL A 515 13.65 -7.15 13.72
CA VAL A 515 15.06 -6.73 13.82
C VAL A 515 15.97 -7.95 13.91
N GLU A 516 15.66 -8.88 14.82
CA GLU A 516 16.40 -10.13 14.91
C GLU A 516 16.25 -10.97 13.64
N GLY A 517 15.05 -10.95 13.05
CA GLY A 517 14.77 -11.67 11.84
C GLY A 517 15.62 -11.22 10.65
N MET A 518 15.65 -9.92 10.38
CA MET A 518 16.48 -9.31 9.33
C MET A 518 17.96 -9.58 9.56
N ALA A 519 18.42 -9.52 10.82
CA ALA A 519 19.79 -9.87 11.17
C ALA A 519 20.07 -11.34 10.82
N ARG A 520 19.30 -12.29 11.36
CA ARG A 520 19.51 -13.74 11.15
C ARG A 520 19.38 -14.20 9.70
N LEU A 521 18.59 -13.49 8.88
CA LEU A 521 18.51 -13.69 7.44
C LEU A 521 19.80 -13.31 6.71
N GLY A 522 20.69 -12.56 7.36
CA GLY A 522 21.92 -12.05 6.78
C GLY A 522 21.71 -10.83 5.90
N VAL A 523 20.59 -10.09 6.06
CA VAL A 523 20.29 -8.91 5.23
C VAL A 523 21.36 -7.82 5.36
N TRP A 524 22.02 -7.76 6.51
CA TRP A 524 23.05 -6.76 6.81
C TRP A 524 24.48 -7.26 6.60
N ARG A 525 24.68 -8.48 6.10
CA ARG A 525 26.03 -9.00 5.83
C ARG A 525 26.62 -8.27 4.63
N VAL A 526 27.93 -8.03 4.68
CA VAL A 526 28.71 -7.60 3.52
C VAL A 526 28.96 -8.85 2.67
N TRP A 527 28.61 -8.84 1.39
CA TRP A 527 29.08 -9.89 0.49
C TRP A 527 30.58 -9.70 0.23
N GLU A 528 31.35 -10.79 0.34
CA GLU A 528 32.82 -10.82 0.41
C GLU A 528 33.54 -10.14 -0.78
N ALA A 529 32.83 -9.76 -1.85
CA ALA A 529 33.39 -9.16 -3.06
C ALA A 529 33.14 -7.64 -3.23
N THR A 530 32.43 -6.98 -2.32
CA THR A 530 32.23 -5.53 -2.41
C THR A 530 33.23 -4.79 -1.52
N PRO A 531 34.15 -3.97 -2.07
CA PRO A 531 34.92 -3.04 -1.25
C PRO A 531 33.92 -2.22 -0.42
N LEU A 532 34.21 -2.02 0.87
CA LEU A 532 33.42 -1.16 1.74
C LEU A 532 33.08 0.11 0.96
N ASP A 533 31.78 0.38 0.79
CA ASP A 533 31.29 1.54 0.07
C ASP A 533 32.11 2.77 0.47
N TRP A 534 32.44 3.61 -0.52
CA TRP A 534 33.19 4.86 -0.37
C TRP A 534 32.67 5.74 0.79
N ASN A 535 31.39 5.56 1.19
CA ASN A 535 30.78 6.22 2.33
C ASN A 535 31.33 5.75 3.69
N VAL A 536 31.61 4.46 3.90
CA VAL A 536 32.09 3.98 5.20
C VAL A 536 33.54 4.39 5.44
N SER A 537 34.38 4.34 4.41
CA SER A 537 35.78 4.74 4.49
C SER A 537 35.99 6.24 4.76
N LEU A 538 35.07 7.10 4.31
CA LEU A 538 35.15 8.55 4.54
C LEU A 538 34.68 8.98 5.95
N PHE A 539 33.71 8.27 6.53
CA PHE A 539 33.08 8.66 7.80
C PHE A 539 33.64 7.94 9.04
N VAL A 540 34.30 6.79 8.88
CA VAL A 540 34.99 6.10 9.99
C VAL A 540 36.05 6.99 10.67
N PRO A 541 36.89 7.75 9.96
CA PRO A 541 37.85 8.67 10.59
C PRO A 541 37.17 9.80 11.38
N ILE A 542 36.05 10.33 10.87
CA ILE A 542 35.28 11.41 11.51
C ILE A 542 34.59 10.90 12.78
N TRP A 543 34.05 9.68 12.75
CA TRP A 543 33.40 9.06 13.90
C TRP A 543 34.39 8.77 15.04
N ASN A 544 35.60 8.29 14.71
CA ASN A 544 36.67 8.05 15.69
C ASN A 544 37.29 9.33 16.25
N ALA A 545 37.02 10.50 15.67
CA ALA A 545 37.52 11.79 16.14
C ALA A 545 36.54 12.53 17.06
N VAL A 546 35.26 12.12 17.09
CA VAL A 546 34.18 12.81 17.82
C VAL A 546 33.76 12.06 19.10
N MET A 547 34.22 10.83 19.28
CA MET A 547 34.04 9.99 20.47
C MET A 547 35.39 9.65 21.07
#